data_AF-A0A916VJU9-F1
#
_entry.id   AF-A0A916VJU9-F1
#
_cell.length_a   1.000
_cell.length_b   1.000
_cell.length_c   1.000
_cell.angle_alpha   90.00
_cell.angle_beta   90.00
_cell.angle_gamma   90.00
#
_symmetry.space_group_name_H-M   'P 1'
#
loop_
_entity.id
_entity.type
_entity.pdbx_description
1 polymer ?
#
loop_
_entity_poly.entity_id
_entity_poly.type
_entity_poly.pdbx_seq_one_letter_code
_entity_poly.pdbx_strand_id
1 'polypeptide(L)'
;MGMSASDNRDRSSSSGLDSQLLKQGIKQLELEIQTLTGWLQALGPSEAEPRLAYEDMLRSRREMLSTLQKQAERMDSASEHSENPVTQPSNSH
;
A
#
# COMPACT_ATOMS: atom_id res chain seq x y z
N MET A 1 -33.83 -29.43 2.38
CA MET A 1 -33.95 -27.99 2.73
C MET A 1 -32.53 -27.42 2.72
N GLY A 2 -32.20 -26.59 1.73
CA GLY A 2 -30.87 -26.01 1.56
C GLY A 2 -30.74 -24.63 2.19
N MET A 3 -29.52 -24.29 2.62
CA MET A 3 -28.97 -22.97 2.97
C MET A 3 -27.47 -23.20 3.27
N SER A 4 -26.48 -22.48 2.78
CA SER A 4 -26.37 -21.48 1.73
C SER A 4 -24.86 -21.34 1.47
N ALA A 5 -24.40 -21.63 0.25
CA ALA A 5 -23.00 -21.45 -0.16
C ALA A 5 -22.73 -19.96 -0.47
N SER A 6 -22.76 -19.11 0.57
CA SER A 6 -22.61 -17.65 0.42
C SER A 6 -21.40 -17.05 1.15
N ASP A 7 -20.65 -17.82 1.94
CA ASP A 7 -19.43 -17.33 2.60
C ASP A 7 -18.21 -17.39 1.66
N ASN A 8 -18.27 -16.70 0.53
CA ASN A 8 -17.08 -16.48 -0.31
C ASN A 8 -17.14 -15.20 -1.16
N ARG A 9 -18.25 -14.45 -1.14
CA ARG A 9 -18.40 -13.24 -1.96
C ARG A 9 -18.00 -11.94 -1.25
N ASP A 10 -17.82 -11.98 0.07
CA ASP A 10 -17.47 -10.78 0.86
C ASP A 10 -15.97 -10.56 1.06
N ARG A 11 -15.13 -11.58 0.86
CA ARG A 11 -13.66 -11.41 0.93
C ARG A 11 -13.09 -10.70 -0.30
N SER A 12 -13.63 -10.98 -1.49
CA SER A 12 -13.13 -10.40 -2.74
C SER A 12 -13.36 -8.89 -2.84
N SER A 13 -14.46 -8.39 -2.28
CA SER A 13 -14.76 -6.95 -2.19
C SER A 13 -13.91 -6.24 -1.12
N SER A 14 -13.62 -6.89 0.02
CA SER A 14 -12.72 -6.34 1.05
C SER A 14 -11.30 -6.13 0.53
N SER A 15 -10.71 -7.12 -0.15
CA SER A 15 -9.33 -7.04 -0.63
C SER A 15 -9.12 -5.96 -1.71
N GLY A 16 -10.14 -5.71 -2.55
CA GLY A 16 -10.10 -4.63 -3.54
C GLY A 16 -10.12 -3.23 -2.92
N LEU A 17 -10.92 -3.05 -1.87
CA LEU A 17 -10.99 -1.80 -1.10
C LEU A 17 -9.66 -1.51 -0.38
N ASP A 18 -9.05 -2.53 0.23
CA ASP A 18 -7.75 -2.41 0.90
C ASP A 18 -6.64 -1.99 -0.08
N SER A 19 -6.64 -2.55 -1.30
CA SER A 19 -5.68 -2.17 -2.36
C SER A 19 -5.86 -0.71 -2.82
N GLN A 20 -7.10 -0.25 -3.00
CA GLN A 20 -7.37 1.15 -3.39
C GLN A 20 -6.98 2.13 -2.28
N LEU A 21 -7.30 1.82 -1.03
CA LEU A 21 -6.93 2.64 0.12
C LEU A 21 -5.40 2.75 0.27
N LEU A 22 -4.69 1.65 0.08
CA LEU A 22 -3.22 1.62 0.10
C LEU A 22 -2.64 2.51 -1.01
N LYS A 23 -3.14 2.38 -2.24
CA LYS A 23 -2.73 3.23 -3.38
C LYS A 23 -3.00 4.71 -3.12
N GLN A 24 -4.13 5.03 -2.49
CA GLN A 24 -4.44 6.41 -2.10
C GLN A 24 -3.47 6.93 -1.03
N GLY A 25 -3.15 6.11 -0.02
CA GLY A 25 -2.17 6.46 1.01
C GLY A 25 -0.78 6.75 0.45
N ILE A 26 -0.33 5.94 -0.51
CA ILE A 26 0.94 6.14 -1.23
C ILE A 26 0.93 7.49 -1.96
N LYS A 27 -0.12 7.78 -2.76
CA LYS A 27 -0.24 9.06 -3.48
C LYS A 27 -0.26 10.26 -2.54
N GLN A 28 -0.94 10.15 -1.40
CA GLN A 28 -0.99 11.21 -0.41
C GLN A 28 0.40 11.49 0.17
N LEU A 29 1.16 10.46 0.52
CA LEU A 29 2.53 10.62 1.00
C LEU A 29 3.46 11.22 -0.05
N GLU A 30 3.30 10.88 -1.33
CA GLU A 30 4.07 11.49 -2.42
C GLU A 30 3.80 12.99 -2.56
N LEU A 31 2.55 13.43 -2.38
CA LEU A 31 2.19 14.86 -2.38
C LEU A 31 2.76 15.59 -1.17
N GLU A 32 2.71 14.97 0.01
CA GLU A 32 3.28 15.53 1.24
C GLU A 32 4.80 15.68 1.14
N ILE A 33 5.50 14.69 0.58
CA ILE A 33 6.94 14.73 0.32
C ILE A 33 7.29 15.87 -0.64
N GLN A 34 6.53 16.02 -1.74
CA GLN A 34 6.74 17.13 -2.69
C GLN A 34 6.52 18.48 -2.02
N THR A 35 5.49 18.61 -1.20
CA THR A 35 5.16 19.84 -0.48
C THR A 35 6.27 20.22 0.52
N LEU A 36 6.70 19.26 1.35
CA LEU A 36 7.80 19.45 2.31
C LEU A 36 9.12 19.80 1.61
N THR A 37 9.40 19.17 0.47
CA THR A 37 10.59 19.46 -0.35
C THR A 37 10.53 20.89 -0.88
N GLY A 38 9.36 21.34 -1.35
CA GLY A 38 9.15 22.72 -1.81
C GLY A 38 9.35 23.73 -0.68
N TRP A 39 8.83 23.45 0.51
CA TRP A 39 9.06 24.31 1.68
C TRP A 39 10.53 24.38 2.06
N LEU A 40 11.25 23.26 2.09
CA LEU A 40 12.70 23.22 2.35
C LEU A 40 13.54 24.02 1.34
N GLN A 41 13.12 24.05 0.08
CA GLN A 41 13.77 24.83 -0.97
C GLN A 41 13.47 26.33 -0.85
N ALA A 42 12.30 26.69 -0.34
CA ALA A 42 11.91 28.07 -0.09
C ALA A 42 12.57 28.67 1.16
N LEU A 43 13.09 27.83 2.08
CA LEU A 43 13.77 28.32 3.28
C LEU A 43 15.06 29.05 2.96
N GLY A 44 15.23 30.22 3.56
CA GLY A 44 16.45 31.00 3.56
C GLY A 44 17.61 30.33 4.32
N PRO A 45 18.84 30.83 4.14
CA PRO A 45 20.05 30.24 4.77
C PRO A 45 20.08 30.39 6.30
N SER A 46 19.28 31.31 6.87
CA SER A 46 19.22 31.57 8.31
C SER A 46 18.14 30.76 9.03
N GLU A 47 17.33 29.98 8.32
CA GLU A 47 16.19 29.23 8.87
C GLU A 47 16.59 27.79 9.27
N ALA A 48 17.57 27.69 10.18
CA ALA A 48 18.12 26.40 10.62
C ALA A 48 17.08 25.52 11.34
N GLU A 49 16.30 26.09 12.26
CA GLU A 49 15.31 25.33 13.04
C GLU A 49 14.13 24.81 12.18
N PRO A 50 13.47 25.63 11.33
CA PRO A 50 12.45 25.12 10.39
C PRO A 50 13.01 24.08 9.42
N ARG A 51 14.25 24.24 8.97
CA ARG A 51 14.92 23.26 8.09
C ARG A 51 15.05 21.90 8.75
N LEU A 52 15.55 21.86 9.99
CA LEU A 52 15.68 20.62 10.74
C LEU A 52 14.33 19.93 10.95
N ALA A 53 13.30 20.71 11.32
CA ALA A 53 11.95 20.16 11.50
C ALA A 53 11.38 19.56 10.20
N TYR A 54 11.50 20.27 9.08
CA TYR A 54 11.01 19.76 7.79
C TYR A 54 11.83 18.58 7.27
N GLU A 55 13.13 18.53 7.51
CA GLU A 55 13.98 17.38 7.17
C GLU A 55 13.58 16.13 7.96
N ASP A 56 13.26 16.27 9.24
CA ASP A 56 12.80 15.16 10.08
C ASP A 56 11.42 14.65 9.62
N MET A 57 10.48 15.57 9.36
CA MET A 57 9.18 15.23 8.78
C MET A 57 9.34 14.53 7.43
N LEU A 58 10.22 15.03 6.56
CA LEU A 58 10.50 14.43 5.25
C LEU A 58 11.05 13.01 5.39
N ARG A 59 11.95 12.77 6.35
CA ARG A 59 12.46 11.43 6.65
C ARG A 59 11.34 10.49 7.05
N SER A 60 10.50 10.89 8.01
CA SER A 60 9.36 10.09 8.47
C SER A 60 8.40 9.73 7.32
N ARG A 61 8.08 10.70 6.44
CA ARG A 61 7.20 10.46 5.29
C ARG A 61 7.80 9.49 4.27
N ARG A 62 9.12 9.54 4.03
CA ARG A 62 9.81 8.61 3.14
C ARG A 62 9.86 7.18 3.70
N GLU A 63 10.07 7.03 5.01
CA GLU A 63 10.03 5.72 5.67
C GLU A 63 8.62 5.10 5.60
N MET A 64 7.58 5.93 5.83
CA MET A 64 6.20 5.50 5.72
C MET A 64 5.84 5.10 4.29
N LEU A 65 6.26 5.90 3.29
CA LEU A 65 6.07 5.61 1.87
C LEU A 65 6.72 4.27 1.49
N SER A 66 7.97 4.05 1.89
CA SER A 66 8.67 2.78 1.64
C SER A 66 7.94 1.60 2.25
N THR A 67 7.36 1.77 3.44
CA THR A 67 6.58 0.72 4.11
C THR A 67 5.30 0.39 3.34
N LEU A 68 4.54 1.40 2.91
CA LEU A 68 3.31 1.19 2.13
C LEU A 68 3.60 0.60 0.75
N GLN A 69 4.68 1.02 0.08
CA GLN A 69 5.10 0.45 -1.21
C GLN A 69 5.42 -1.05 -1.08
N LYS A 70 6.17 -1.44 -0.05
CA LYS A 70 6.45 -2.86 0.24
C LYS A 70 5.19 -3.67 0.54
N GLN A 71 4.19 -3.05 1.19
CA GLN A 71 2.90 -3.70 1.41
C GLN A 71 2.15 -3.89 0.09
N ALA A 72 2.17 -2.89 -0.80
CA ALA A 72 1.51 -2.95 -2.11
C ALA A 72 2.13 -4.07 -2.97
N GLU A 73 3.45 -4.12 -3.05
CA GLU A 73 4.19 -5.17 -3.76
C GLU A 73 3.82 -6.56 -3.24
N ARG A 74 3.71 -6.76 -1.93
CA ARG A 74 3.31 -8.05 -1.34
C ARG A 74 1.88 -8.44 -1.69
N MET A 75 0.96 -7.48 -1.75
CA MET A 75 -0.44 -7.72 -2.11
C MET A 75 -0.57 -8.06 -3.60
N ASP A 76 0.17 -7.38 -4.47
CA ASP A 76 0.19 -7.68 -5.91
C ASP A 76 0.82 -9.06 -6.17
N SER A 77 1.95 -9.39 -5.53
CA SER A 77 2.57 -10.73 -5.68
C SER A 77 1.74 -11.87 -5.05
N ALA A 78 0.96 -11.59 -4.00
CA ALA A 78 0.04 -12.58 -3.42
C ALA A 78 -1.16 -12.88 -4.32
N SER A 79 -1.56 -11.93 -5.17
CA SER A 79 -2.60 -12.12 -6.19
C SER A 79 -2.16 -13.10 -7.28
N GLU A 80 -0.89 -13.13 -7.65
CA GLU A 80 -0.36 -13.99 -8.73
C GLU A 80 -0.24 -15.47 -8.32
N HIS A 81 -0.15 -15.78 -7.03
CA HIS A 81 -0.04 -17.16 -6.54
C HIS A 81 -1.37 -17.90 -6.35
N SER A 82 -2.51 -17.28 -6.66
CA SER A 82 -3.86 -17.88 -6.53
C SER A 82 -4.43 -18.46 -7.83
N GLU A 83 -3.63 -18.61 -8.89
CA GLU A 83 -4.02 -19.29 -10.13
C GLU A 83 -3.15 -20.53 -10.37
N ASN A 84 -3.42 -21.61 -9.64
CA ASN A 84 -3.05 -22.97 -10.08
C ASN A 84 -4.27 -23.88 -9.96
N PRO A 85 -4.98 -24.18 -11.06
CA PRO A 85 -6.10 -25.09 -11.04
C PRO A 85 -5.64 -26.54 -10.89
N VAL A 86 -6.24 -27.20 -9.90
CA VAL A 86 -6.46 -28.65 -9.73
C VAL A 86 -5.98 -29.57 -10.87
N THR A 87 -5.07 -30.49 -10.54
CA THR A 87 -5.08 -31.82 -11.16
C THR A 87 -5.15 -32.85 -10.06
N GLN A 88 -6.39 -33.19 -9.70
CA GLN A 88 -6.74 -34.38 -8.94
C GLN A 88 -6.63 -35.57 -9.91
N PRO A 89 -5.74 -36.56 -9.73
CA PRO A 89 -5.92 -37.83 -10.39
C PRO A 89 -6.99 -38.60 -9.63
N SER A 90 -8.16 -38.72 -10.24
CA SER A 90 -9.21 -39.67 -9.88
C SER A 90 -8.62 -41.07 -9.71
N ASN A 91 -9.05 -41.76 -8.64
CA ASN A 91 -8.92 -43.20 -8.48
C ASN A 91 -9.29 -43.94 -9.76
N SER A 92 -8.51 -44.96 -10.14
CA SER A 92 -9.01 -46.13 -10.86
C SER A 92 -8.05 -47.32 -10.72
N HIS A 93 -8.62 -48.39 -10.17
CA HIS A 93 -8.19 -49.80 -10.06
C HIS A 93 -7.07 -50.18 -9.08
#